data_AF-X1MEU3-F1
#
_entry.id   AF-X1MEU3-F1
#
_cell.length_a   1.000
_cell.length_b   1.000
_cell.length_c   1.000
_cell.angle_alpha   90.00
_cell.angle_beta   90.00
_cell.angle_gamma   90.00
#
_symmetry.space_group_name_H-M   'P 1'
#
loop_
_entity.id
_entity.type
_entity.pdbx_description
1 polymer ?
#
loop_
_entity_poly.entity_id
_entity_poly.type
_entity_poly.pdbx_seq_one_letter_code
_entity_poly.pdbx_strand_id
1 'polypeptide(L)' 'MKKIVGFLILTLCMLALLSVVVSAEIKTVELLAGQFIHAGTVTVSYDGDDLCFIYETVDGWELVETHFTIAELAEEIP' A
#
# COMPACT_ATOMS: atom_id res chain seq x y z
N MET A 1 -34.06 17.24 -25.09
CA MET A 1 -32.92 17.66 -24.25
C MET A 1 -33.00 17.15 -22.80
N LYS A 2 -34.14 17.28 -22.10
CA LYS A 2 -34.29 16.84 -20.69
C LYS A 2 -33.96 15.35 -20.43
N LYS A 3 -34.29 14.46 -21.39
CA LYS A 3 -34.00 13.02 -21.31
C LYS A 3 -32.51 12.68 -21.41
N ILE A 4 -31.74 13.50 -22.13
CA ILE A 4 -30.28 13.33 -22.32
C ILE A 4 -29.54 13.80 -21.07
N VAL A 5 -29.97 14.91 -20.46
CA VAL A 5 -29.40 15.43 -19.21
C VAL A 5 -29.56 14.43 -18.06
N GLY A 6 -30.73 13.79 -17.93
CA GLY A 6 -30.95 12.76 -16.90
C GLY A 6 -30.06 11.52 -17.09
N PHE A 7 -29.86 11.08 -18.33
CA PHE A 7 -28.98 9.96 -18.64
C PHE A 7 -27.50 10.27 -18.35
N LEU A 8 -27.08 11.51 -18.64
CA LEU A 8 -25.71 11.98 -18.42
C LEU A 8 -25.39 12.14 -16.93
N ILE A 9 -26.36 12.59 -16.11
CA ILE A 9 -26.23 12.65 -14.65
C ILE A 9 -26.14 11.24 -14.04
N LEU A 10 -26.98 10.30 -14.51
CA LEU A 10 -26.97 8.92 -14.01
C LEU A 10 -25.65 8.19 -14.35
N THR A 11 -25.11 8.40 -15.55
CA THR A 11 -23.81 7.84 -15.95
C THR A 11 -22.65 8.48 -15.18
N LEU A 12 -22.70 9.78 -14.92
CA LEU A 12 -21.69 10.45 -14.08
C LEU A 12 -21.72 9.96 -12.62
N CYS A 13 -22.90 9.71 -12.05
CA CYS A 13 -23.05 9.12 -10.73
C CYS A 13 -22.53 7.67 -10.67
N MET A 14 -22.81 6.84 -11.68
CA MET A 14 -22.25 5.48 -11.74
C MET A 14 -20.73 5.48 -11.89
N LEU A 15 -20.16 6.40 -12.66
CA LEU A 15 -18.71 6.53 -12.83
C LEU A 15 -18.02 7.01 -11.54
N ALA A 16 -18.66 7.91 -10.79
CA ALA A 16 -18.19 8.36 -9.48
C ALA A 16 -18.27 7.26 -8.39
N LEU A 17 -19.26 6.37 -8.46
CA LEU A 17 -19.34 5.19 -7.59
C LEU A 17 -18.29 4.13 -7.93
N LEU A 18 -17.83 4.07 -9.19
CA LEU A 18 -16.75 3.19 -9.62
C LEU A 18 -15.36 3.63 -9.14
N SER A 19 -15.19 4.90 -8.77
CA SER A 19 -13.93 5.44 -8.23
C SER A 19 -13.76 5.28 -6.71
N VAL A 20 -14.75 4.70 -6.01
CA VAL A 20 -14.64 4.32 -4.58
C VAL A 20 -14.08 2.90 -4.43
N VAL A 21 -13.42 2.37 -5.46
CA VAL A 21 -12.55 1.21 -5.26
C VAL A 21 -11.35 1.74 -4.49
N VAL A 22 -11.32 1.44 -3.20
CA VAL A 22 -10.19 1.57 -2.29
C VAL A 22 -8.90 1.41 -3.09
N SER A 23 -8.21 2.53 -3.32
CA SER A 23 -6.88 2.51 -3.92
C SER A 23 -5.94 2.06 -2.82
N ALA A 24 -5.74 0.75 -2.71
CA ALA A 24 -4.74 0.21 -1.81
C ALA A 24 -3.37 0.72 -2.25
N GLU A 25 -2.79 1.63 -1.48
CA GLU A 25 -1.44 2.11 -1.75
C GLU A 25 -0.48 0.98 -1.39
N ILE A 26 0.26 0.49 -2.38
CA ILE A 26 1.26 -0.56 -2.23
C ILE A 26 2.64 0.08 -2.37
N LYS A 27 3.48 -0.07 -1.36
CA LYS A 27 4.86 0.41 -1.36
C LYS A 27 5.80 -0.77 -1.12
N THR A 28 6.76 -0.94 -2.02
CA THR A 28 7.82 -1.94 -1.88
C THR A 28 9.16 -1.25 -1.69
N VAL A 29 9.94 -1.74 -0.73
CA VAL A 29 11.31 -1.28 -0.44
C VAL A 29 12.24 -2.48 -0.28
N GLU A 30 13.53 -2.26 -0.49
CA GLU A 30 14.54 -3.30 -0.25
C GLU A 30 14.68 -3.57 1.25
N LEU A 31 14.70 -4.86 1.59
CA LEU A 31 15.14 -5.33 2.91
C LEU A 31 16.66 -5.45 2.86
N LEU A 32 17.35 -4.61 3.62
CA LEU A 32 18.81 -4.55 3.62
C LEU A 32 19.37 -5.25 4.87
N ALA A 33 20.29 -6.18 4.68
CA ALA A 33 21.17 -6.66 5.74
C ALA A 33 22.34 -5.67 5.93
N GLY A 34 22.50 -5.18 7.15
CA GLY A 34 23.45 -4.11 7.45
C GLY A 34 23.00 -2.80 6.80
N GLN A 35 23.76 -2.32 5.81
CA GLN A 35 23.45 -1.04 5.12
C GLN A 35 23.33 -1.17 3.60
N PHE A 36 23.86 -2.23 2.99
CA PHE A 36 24.03 -2.28 1.52
C PHE A 36 23.78 -3.66 0.90
N ILE A 37 23.56 -4.70 1.71
CA ILE A 37 23.37 -6.05 1.18
C ILE A 37 21.87 -6.26 1.01
N HIS A 38 21.44 -6.44 -0.23
CA HIS A 38 20.06 -6.82 -0.52
C HIS A 38 19.79 -8.21 0.07
N ALA A 39 18.92 -8.27 1.08
CA ALA A 39 18.50 -9.51 1.74
C ALA A 39 17.07 -9.92 1.33
N GLY A 40 16.35 -9.05 0.61
CA GLY A 40 14.99 -9.30 0.16
C GLY A 40 14.18 -8.03 -0.05
N THR A 41 12.86 -8.14 0.08
CA THR A 41 11.92 -7.03 -0.08
C THR A 41 10.91 -6.97 1.06
N VAL A 42 10.49 -5.75 1.40
CA VAL A 42 9.32 -5.49 2.26
C VAL A 42 8.27 -4.78 1.42
N THR A 43 7.08 -5.36 1.36
CA THR A 43 5.91 -4.75 0.74
C THR A 43 4.90 -4.37 1.81
N VAL A 44 4.47 -3.12 1.79
CA VAL A 44 3.45 -2.55 2.67
C VAL A 44 2.23 -2.19 1.84
N SER A 45 1.06 -2.60 2.29
CA SER A 45 -0.21 -2.19 1.68
C SER A 45 -1.25 -1.81 2.73
N TYR A 46 -2.13 -0.87 2.39
CA TYR A 46 -3.29 -0.50 3.20
C TYR A 46 -4.57 -0.69 2.40
N ASP A 47 -5.52 -1.48 2.90
CA ASP A 47 -6.79 -1.75 2.20
C ASP A 47 -7.98 -0.91 2.71
N GLY A 48 -7.70 0.13 3.49
CA GLY A 48 -8.73 0.97 4.12
C GLY A 48 -9.11 0.53 5.53
N ASP A 49 -8.75 -0.68 5.95
CA ASP A 49 -9.00 -1.19 7.30
C ASP A 49 -7.69 -1.71 7.95
N ASP A 50 -6.91 -2.52 7.23
CA ASP A 50 -5.72 -3.20 7.72
C ASP A 50 -4.44 -2.74 7.01
N LEU A 51 -3.35 -2.60 7.78
CA LEU A 51 -1.98 -2.49 7.27
C LEU A 51 -1.37 -3.89 7.14
N CYS A 52 -1.04 -4.28 5.91
CA CYS A 52 -0.44 -5.57 5.61
C CYS A 52 1.06 -5.39 5.27
N PHE A 53 1.89 -6.23 5.88
CA PHE A 53 3.33 -6.29 5.64
C PHE A 53 3.70 -7.67 5.12
N ILE A 54 4.38 -7.72 3.98
CA ILE A 54 4.91 -8.95 3.39
C ILE A 54 6.43 -8.81 3.34
N TYR A 55 7.12 -9.79 3.92
CA TYR A 55 8.57 -9.89 3.89
C TYR A 55 8.98 -11.11 3.09
N GLU A 56 9.84 -10.90 2.09
CA GLU A 56 10.38 -11.98 1.27
C GLU A 56 11.91 -11.90 1.32
N THR A 57 12.57 -12.97 1.73
CA THR A 57 14.03 -13.05 1.76
C THR A 57 14.57 -13.79 0.52
N VAL A 58 15.80 -13.47 0.12
CA VAL A 58 16.49 -14.09 -1.03
C VAL A 58 17.83 -14.70 -0.63
N ASP A 59 18.43 -15.51 -1.51
CA ASP A 59 19.81 -16.01 -1.37
C ASP A 59 20.15 -16.71 -0.04
N GLY A 60 19.16 -17.38 0.55
CA GLY A 60 19.33 -18.10 1.81
C GLY A 60 19.33 -17.22 3.05
N TRP A 61 19.00 -15.93 2.93
CA TRP A 61 18.72 -15.08 4.08
C TRP A 61 17.45 -15.55 4.80
N GLU A 62 17.49 -15.48 6.12
CA GLU A 62 16.38 -15.83 6.99
C GLU A 62 16.04 -14.65 7.91
N LEU A 63 14.74 -14.39 8.09
CA LEU A 63 14.25 -13.43 9.09
C LEU A 63 14.16 -14.13 10.44
N VAL A 64 15.01 -13.70 11.37
CA VAL A 64 15.03 -14.23 12.75
C VAL A 64 14.16 -13.38 13.68
N GLU A 65 14.11 -12.07 13.46
CA GLU A 65 13.38 -11.11 14.29
C GLU A 65 12.89 -9.93 13.45
N THR A 66 11.75 -9.35 13.83
CA THR A 66 11.21 -8.13 13.25
C THR A 66 10.86 -7.14 14.36
N HIS A 67 11.18 -5.87 14.12
CA HIS A 67 10.80 -4.74 14.98
C HIS A 67 9.91 -3.82 14.16
N PHE A 68 8.78 -3.42 14.73
CA PHE A 68 7.78 -2.62 14.04
C PHE A 68 7.45 -1.36 14.85
N THR A 69 7.51 -0.21 14.18
CA THR A 69 7.18 1.09 14.77
C THR A 69 6.23 1.82 13.84
N ILE A 70 5.15 2.37 14.40
CA ILE A 70 4.25 3.32 13.74
C ILE A 70 4.54 4.69 14.34
N ALA A 71 4.80 5.67 13.48
CA ALA A 71 5.14 7.03 13.85
C ALA A 71 4.43 8.03 12.92
N GLU A 72 4.13 9.23 13.43
CA GLU A 72 3.59 10.32 12.62
C GLU A 72 4.73 11.08 11.90
N LEU A 73 5.89 11.14 12.54
CA LEU A 73 7.08 11.84 12.03
C LEU A 73 8.27 10.90 11.90
N ALA A 74 9.09 11.09 10.86
CA ALA A 74 10.25 10.25 10.59
C ALA A 74 11.31 10.29 11.72
N GLU A 75 11.37 11.40 12.46
CA GLU A 75 12.27 11.59 13.60
C GLU A 75 11.89 10.79 14.86
N GLU A 76 10.70 10.18 14.88
CA GLU A 76 10.24 9.31 15.97
C GLU A 76 10.64 7.84 15.78
N ILE A 77 11.23 7.51 14.63
CA ILE A 77 11.68 6.15 14.31
C ILE A 77 13.08 5.93 14.92
N PRO A 78 13.29 4.90 15.77
CA PRO A 78 14.55 4.64 16.48
C PRO A 78 15.78 4.39 15.59
#